data_AF-A0A8J6WGM4-F1
#
_entry.id   AF-A0A8J6WGM4-F1
#
_cell.length_a   1.000
_cell.length_b   1.000
_cell.length_c   1.000
_cell.angle_alpha   90.00
_cell.angle_beta   90.00
_cell.angle_gamma   90.00
#
_symmetry.space_group_name_H-M   'P 1'
#
loop_
_entity.id
_entity.type
_entity.pdbx_description
1 polymer ?
#
loop_
_entity_poly.entity_id
_entity_poly.type
_entity_poly.pdbx_seq_one_letter_code
_entity_poly.pdbx_strand_id
1 'polypeptide(L)'
;MPLSTPAPTLTLTADDLLAGASLVFEVAVPPQLLHSGEAGDRTSANPLVVQLRPLTIGTLQLIMKASRQDPGLIPLLMIKESLVNPALSLDQVRAMPLGLVNFFITQIRHLSGLEEKKT
;
A
#
# COMPACT_ATOMS: atom_id res chain seq x y z
N MET A 1 -12.65 -34.07 -37.94
CA MET A 1 -12.76 -32.77 -37.24
C MET A 1 -12.68 -33.04 -35.74
N PRO A 2 -11.66 -32.57 -35.01
CA PRO A 2 -11.65 -32.70 -33.55
C PRO A 2 -12.58 -31.65 -32.96
N LEU A 3 -13.47 -32.07 -32.06
CA LEU A 3 -14.26 -31.15 -31.22
C LEU A 3 -13.30 -30.45 -30.26
N SER A 4 -13.15 -29.12 -30.38
CA SER A 4 -12.53 -28.31 -29.33
C SER A 4 -13.46 -28.27 -28.12
N THR A 5 -13.07 -28.89 -27.02
CA THR A 5 -13.74 -28.74 -25.73
C THR A 5 -13.56 -27.30 -25.25
N PRO A 6 -14.62 -26.54 -24.94
CA PRO A 6 -14.46 -25.21 -24.37
C PRO A 6 -13.81 -25.32 -22.98
N ALA A 7 -12.82 -24.46 -22.71
CA ALA A 7 -12.19 -24.38 -21.40
C ALA A 7 -13.24 -24.00 -20.34
N PRO A 8 -13.17 -24.57 -19.12
CA PRO A 8 -14.12 -24.24 -18.07
C PRO A 8 -14.06 -22.75 -17.75
N THR A 9 -15.22 -22.09 -17.80
CA THR A 9 -15.37 -20.71 -17.33
C THR A 9 -15.33 -20.70 -15.82
N LEU A 10 -14.25 -20.16 -15.25
CA LEU A 10 -14.12 -19.97 -13.80
C LEU A 10 -15.08 -18.85 -13.37
N THR A 11 -16.16 -19.20 -12.69
CA THR A 11 -17.08 -18.24 -12.08
C THR A 11 -16.51 -17.76 -10.74
N LEU A 12 -16.19 -16.47 -10.66
CA LEU A 12 -15.81 -15.81 -9.40
C LEU A 12 -16.99 -15.79 -8.43
N THR A 13 -16.74 -16.18 -7.18
CA THR A 13 -17.68 -16.03 -6.07
C THR A 13 -17.53 -14.66 -5.40
N ALA A 14 -18.48 -14.28 -4.56
CA ALA A 14 -18.36 -13.07 -3.74
C ALA A 14 -17.13 -13.12 -2.82
N ASP A 15 -16.81 -14.29 -2.27
CA ASP A 15 -15.63 -14.49 -1.42
C ASP A 15 -14.34 -14.28 -2.21
N ASP A 16 -14.27 -14.72 -3.47
CA ASP A 16 -13.11 -14.49 -4.33
C ASP A 16 -12.89 -12.99 -4.59
N LEU A 17 -13.98 -12.21 -4.73
CA LEU A 17 -13.89 -10.76 -4.91
C LEU A 17 -13.46 -10.03 -3.63
N LEU A 18 -13.90 -10.51 -2.46
CA LEU A 18 -13.58 -9.91 -1.16
C LEU A 18 -12.20 -10.32 -0.65
N ALA A 19 -11.69 -11.50 -1.04
CA ALA A 19 -10.36 -11.98 -0.65
C ALA A 19 -9.24 -11.02 -1.05
N GLY A 20 -9.40 -10.28 -2.15
CA GLY A 20 -8.43 -9.28 -2.62
C GLY A 20 -8.11 -8.19 -1.60
N ALA A 21 -9.05 -7.85 -0.71
CA ALA A 21 -8.86 -6.84 0.33
C ALA A 21 -7.93 -7.29 1.48
N SER A 22 -7.71 -8.61 1.63
CA SER A 22 -6.87 -9.19 2.68
C SER A 22 -5.48 -9.59 2.18
N LEU A 23 -5.16 -9.30 0.91
CA LEU A 23 -3.85 -9.56 0.33
C LEU A 23 -2.79 -8.65 0.97
N VAL A 24 -1.64 -9.24 1.27
CA VAL A 24 -0.47 -8.56 1.79
C VAL A 24 0.64 -8.64 0.76
N PHE A 25 1.17 -7.48 0.39
CA PHE A 25 2.19 -7.32 -0.63
C PHE A 25 3.51 -6.92 0.02
N GLU A 26 4.58 -7.60 -0.36
CA GLU A 26 5.93 -7.21 -0.01
C GLU A 26 6.41 -6.10 -0.96
N VAL A 27 6.83 -4.98 -0.38
CA VAL A 27 7.31 -3.81 -1.12
C VAL A 27 8.72 -3.48 -0.66
N ALA A 28 9.68 -3.55 -1.59
CA ALA A 28 11.04 -3.15 -1.35
C ALA A 28 11.13 -1.62 -1.26
N VAL A 29 11.68 -1.11 -0.16
CA VAL A 29 11.89 0.32 0.05
C VAL A 29 13.22 0.74 -0.57
N PRO A 30 13.25 1.75 -1.46
CA PRO A 30 14.49 2.25 -2.02
C PRO A 30 15.46 2.69 -0.92
N PRO A 31 16.72 2.23 -0.93
CA PRO A 31 17.66 2.51 0.15
C PRO A 31 17.94 4.00 0.31
N GLN A 32 17.81 4.80 -0.75
CA GLN A 32 17.95 6.25 -0.74
C GLN A 32 16.96 6.93 0.20
N LEU A 33 15.78 6.35 0.42
CA LEU A 33 14.71 6.91 1.25
C LEU A 33 14.87 6.56 2.74
N LEU A 34 15.74 5.62 3.09
CA LEU A 34 15.93 5.11 4.45
C LEU A 34 17.03 5.84 5.24
N HIS A 35 17.64 6.90 4.67
CA HIS A 35 18.74 7.61 5.30
C HIS A 35 18.26 8.50 6.43
N SER A 36 18.33 8.02 7.66
CA SER A 36 18.42 8.84 8.86
C SER A 36 19.70 8.49 9.62
N GLY A 37 20.74 9.28 9.36
CA GLY A 37 21.88 9.48 10.26
C GLY A 37 22.76 8.27 10.56
N GLU A 38 23.58 7.86 9.59
CA GLU A 38 25.05 7.68 9.75
C GLU A 38 25.60 7.07 8.45
N ALA A 39 26.70 7.64 7.95
CA ALA A 39 27.41 7.16 6.76
C ALA A 39 28.23 5.88 7.07
N GLY A 40 27.66 4.97 7.85
CA GLY A 40 28.28 3.72 8.29
C GLY A 40 27.51 2.53 7.78
N ASP A 41 28.14 1.80 6.86
CA ASP A 41 27.74 0.49 6.34
C ASP A 41 26.53 0.43 5.38
N ARG A 42 26.73 0.97 4.17
CA ARG A 42 25.85 0.81 3.00
C ARG A 42 25.98 -0.57 2.31
N THR A 43 26.39 -1.62 3.01
CA THR A 43 26.74 -2.92 2.40
C THR A 43 25.85 -4.09 2.82
N SER A 44 24.79 -3.88 3.60
CA SER A 44 23.74 -4.90 3.69
C SER A 44 22.86 -4.81 2.45
N ALA A 45 23.27 -5.56 1.42
CA ALA A 45 22.63 -5.73 0.11
C ALA A 45 21.26 -6.42 0.15
N ASN A 46 20.55 -6.39 1.28
CA ASN A 46 19.22 -6.96 1.39
C ASN A 46 18.19 -5.82 1.27
N PRO A 47 17.27 -5.86 0.29
CA PRO A 47 16.22 -4.86 0.19
C PRO A 47 15.43 -4.84 1.50
N LEU A 48 15.29 -3.66 2.12
CA LEU A 48 14.40 -3.51 3.27
C LEU A 48 12.97 -3.59 2.76
N VAL A 49 12.30 -4.69 3.07
CA VAL A 49 10.93 -4.98 2.63
C VAL A 49 9.94 -4.57 3.71
N VAL A 50 8.86 -3.91 3.30
CA VAL A 50 7.68 -3.69 4.13
C VAL A 50 6.51 -4.49 3.60
N GLN A 51 5.50 -4.70 4.44
CA GLN A 51 4.26 -5.34 4.05
C GLN A 51 3.13 -4.31 3.98
N LEU A 52 2.50 -4.20 2.81
CA LEU A 52 1.36 -3.34 2.57
C LEU A 52 0.12 -4.15 2.24
N ARG A 53 -1.05 -3.66 2.65
CA ARG A 53 -2.34 -4.16 2.16
C ARG A 53 -3.10 -3.06 1.40
N PRO A 54 -3.92 -3.42 0.40
CA PRO A 54 -4.80 -2.46 -0.27
C PRO A 54 -5.80 -1.83 0.69
N LEU A 55 -6.20 -0.59 0.40
CA LEU A 55 -7.31 0.06 1.08
C LEU A 55 -8.64 -0.48 0.57
N THR A 56 -9.55 -0.75 1.50
CA THR A 56 -10.95 -1.01 1.16
C THR A 56 -11.72 0.30 0.98
N ILE A 57 -12.86 0.25 0.29
CA ILE A 57 -13.78 1.40 0.21
C ILE A 57 -14.25 1.85 1.60
N GLY A 58 -14.50 0.90 2.51
CA GLY A 58 -14.89 1.21 3.89
C GLY A 58 -13.79 1.99 4.64
N THR A 59 -12.55 1.52 4.54
CA THR A 59 -11.38 2.19 5.14
C THR A 59 -11.18 3.58 4.55
N LEU A 60 -11.25 3.72 3.23
CA LEU A 60 -11.11 5.03 2.57
C LEU A 60 -12.19 6.01 3.03
N GLN A 61 -13.45 5.59 3.13
CA GLN A 61 -14.53 6.44 3.64
C GLN A 61 -14.30 6.89 5.10
N LEU A 62 -13.77 6.02 5.96
CA LEU A 62 -13.42 6.38 7.33
C LEU A 62 -12.29 7.41 7.37
N ILE A 63 -11.26 7.25 6.52
CA ILE A 63 -10.16 8.21 6.38
C ILE A 63 -10.70 9.58 5.95
N MET A 64 -11.57 9.62 4.93
CA MET A 64 -12.17 10.86 4.43
C MET A 64 -13.01 11.57 5.51
N LYS A 65 -13.75 10.81 6.32
CA LYS A 65 -14.52 11.36 7.45
C LYS A 65 -13.61 11.90 8.55
N ALA A 66 -12.59 11.15 8.94
CA ALA A 66 -11.63 11.55 9.97
C ALA A 66 -10.81 12.79 9.57
N SER A 67 -10.55 12.96 8.28
CA SER A 67 -9.76 14.07 7.72
C SER A 67 -10.60 15.29 7.33
N ARG A 68 -11.88 15.33 7.69
CA ARG A 68 -12.80 16.40 7.25
C ARG A 68 -12.32 17.81 7.61
N GLN A 69 -11.72 17.98 8.78
CA GLN A 69 -11.23 19.27 9.28
C GLN A 69 -9.78 19.55 8.84
N ASP A 70 -9.04 18.50 8.49
CA ASP A 70 -7.64 18.58 8.10
C ASP A 70 -7.37 17.56 6.97
N PRO A 71 -7.50 18.00 5.70
CA PRO A 71 -7.22 17.16 4.55
C PRO A 71 -5.78 16.62 4.52
N GLY A 72 -4.84 17.25 5.25
CA GLY A 72 -3.47 16.78 5.41
C GLY A 72 -3.36 15.44 6.13
N LEU A 73 -4.40 15.02 6.86
CA LEU A 73 -4.44 13.71 7.53
C LEU A 73 -4.69 12.54 6.58
N ILE A 74 -5.25 12.77 5.39
CA ILE A 74 -5.58 11.72 4.42
C ILE A 74 -4.37 10.82 4.14
N PRO A 75 -3.21 11.34 3.66
CA PRO A 75 -2.05 10.49 3.38
C PRO A 75 -1.53 9.79 4.65
N LEU A 76 -1.54 10.46 5.80
CA LEU A 76 -1.03 9.89 7.04
C LEU A 76 -1.87 8.68 7.50
N LEU A 77 -3.20 8.81 7.41
CA LEU A 77 -4.11 7.73 7.75
C LEU A 77 -4.09 6.61 6.70
N MET A 78 -3.90 6.92 5.41
CA MET A 78 -3.69 5.88 4.40
C MET A 78 -2.50 4.99 4.73
N ILE A 79 -1.36 5.59 5.13
CA ILE A 79 -0.16 4.83 5.50
C ILE A 79 -0.43 3.99 6.75
N LYS A 80 -0.98 4.61 7.81
CA LYS A 80 -1.29 3.92 9.06
C LYS A 80 -2.18 2.68 8.83
N GLU A 81 -3.20 2.80 7.99
CA GLU A 81 -4.14 1.70 7.74
C GLU A 81 -3.62 0.64 6.77
N SER A 82 -2.67 0.98 5.90
CA SER A 82 -2.17 0.09 4.85
C SER A 82 -0.86 -0.62 5.20
N LEU A 83 -0.01 -0.02 6.05
CA LEU A 83 1.26 -0.60 6.45
C LEU A 83 1.06 -1.66 7.55
N VAL A 84 1.22 -2.93 7.17
CA VAL A 84 1.01 -4.09 8.05
C VAL A 84 2.25 -4.37 8.88
N ASN A 85 3.42 -4.34 8.24
CA ASN A 85 4.70 -4.56 8.89
C ASN A 85 5.78 -3.65 8.28
N PRO A 86 6.48 -2.82 9.07
CA PRO A 86 6.28 -2.58 10.50
C PRO A 86 4.97 -1.85 10.78
N ALA A 87 4.27 -2.22 11.86
CA ALA A 87 3.10 -1.48 12.32
C ALA A 87 3.55 -0.12 12.90
N LEU A 88 2.96 0.98 12.42
CA LEU A 88 3.30 2.34 12.83
C LEU A 88 2.14 3.06 13.53
N SER A 89 2.47 3.87 14.53
CA SER A 89 1.55 4.84 15.10
C SER A 89 1.39 6.05 14.18
N LEU A 90 0.30 6.83 14.35
CA LEU A 90 0.10 8.03 13.54
C LEU A 90 1.21 9.08 13.76
N ASP A 91 1.74 9.19 14.97
CA ASP A 91 2.83 10.12 15.28
C ASP A 91 4.15 9.67 14.65
N GLN A 92 4.42 8.36 14.59
CA GLN A 92 5.55 7.82 13.83
C GLN A 92 5.42 8.12 12.34
N VAL A 93 4.23 7.98 11.76
CA VAL A 93 3.96 8.35 10.37
C VAL A 93 4.20 9.85 10.12
N ARG A 94 3.78 10.71 11.04
CA ARG A 94 4.02 12.17 10.97
C ARG A 94 5.48 12.56 11.03
N ALA A 95 6.31 11.79 11.72
CA ALA A 95 7.74 12.03 11.86
C ALA A 95 8.56 11.48 10.67
N MET A 96 7.94 10.77 9.72
CA MET A 96 8.67 10.19 8.60
C MET A 96 9.20 11.24 7.61
N PRO A 97 10.33 10.97 6.94
CA PRO A 97 10.80 11.79 5.84
C PRO A 97 9.75 11.91 4.73
N LEU A 98 9.55 13.13 4.21
CA LEU A 98 8.56 13.40 3.17
C LEU A 98 8.71 12.49 1.94
N GLY A 99 9.95 12.18 1.54
CA GLY A 99 10.20 11.26 0.42
C GLY A 99 9.67 9.84 0.66
N LEU A 100 9.74 9.36 1.91
CA LEU A 100 9.25 8.05 2.30
C LEU A 100 7.71 8.03 2.36
N VAL A 101 7.10 9.10 2.88
CA VAL A 101 5.64 9.29 2.85
C VAL A 101 5.13 9.25 1.42
N ASN A 102 5.72 10.04 0.51
CA ASN A 102 5.33 10.07 -0.90
C ASN A 102 5.46 8.69 -1.56
N PHE A 103 6.57 7.98 -1.30
CA PHE A 103 6.77 6.62 -1.79
C PHE A 103 5.63 5.69 -1.36
N PHE A 104 5.31 5.64 -0.06
CA PHE A 104 4.24 4.77 0.42
C PHE A 104 2.87 5.15 -0.13
N ILE A 105 2.56 6.45 -0.26
CA ILE A 105 1.29 6.87 -0.86
C ILE A 105 1.16 6.37 -2.30
N THR A 106 2.22 6.48 -3.11
CA THR A 106 2.22 5.95 -4.48
C THR A 106 1.97 4.44 -4.47
N GLN A 107 2.69 3.68 -3.64
CA GLN A 107 2.52 2.22 -3.57
C GLN A 107 1.11 1.83 -3.09
N ILE A 108 0.59 2.49 -2.07
CA ILE A 108 -0.77 2.25 -1.55
C ILE A 108 -1.81 2.55 -2.63
N ARG A 109 -1.68 3.67 -3.36
CA ARG A 109 -2.61 4.01 -4.45
C ARG A 109 -2.56 2.97 -5.57
N HIS A 110 -1.37 2.53 -5.97
CA HIS A 110 -1.20 1.47 -6.96
C HIS A 110 -1.86 0.16 -6.51
N LEU A 111 -1.53 -0.34 -5.31
CA LEU A 111 -2.10 -1.58 -4.77
C LEU A 111 -3.62 -1.51 -4.53
N SER A 112 -4.14 -0.31 -4.27
CA SER A 112 -5.57 -0.09 -4.06
C SER A 112 -6.35 0.25 -5.34
N GLY A 113 -5.69 0.29 -6.50
CA GLY A 113 -6.33 0.68 -7.77
C GLY A 113 -6.79 2.14 -7.84
N LEU A 114 -6.14 3.03 -7.08
CA LEU A 114 -6.44 4.48 -7.01
C LEU A 114 -5.49 5.33 -7.86
N GLU A 115 -4.67 4.72 -8.72
CA GLU A 115 -3.87 5.47 -9.67
C GLU A 115 -4.76 6.09 -10.74
N GLU A 116 -4.60 7.40 -10.92
CA GLU A 116 -5.27 8.11 -12.00
C GLU A 116 -4.57 7.74 -13.30
N LYS A 117 -5.33 7.19 -14.26
CA LYS A 117 -4.84 7.03 -15.61
C LYS A 117 -4.65 8.44 -16.19
N LYS A 118 -3.40 8.90 -16.33
CA LYS A 118 -3.11 10.13 -17.06
C LYS A 118 -3.74 9.99 -18.46
N THR A 119 -4.79 10.76 -18.69
CA THR A 119 -5.50 10.85 -19.97
C THR A 119 -4.98 12.08 -20.70
#